data_AF-D7NLV0-F1
#
_entry.id   AF-D7NLV0-F1
#
_cell.length_a   1.000
_cell.length_b   1.000
_cell.length_c   1.000
_cell.angle_alpha   90.00
_cell.angle_beta   90.00
_cell.angle_gamma   90.00
#
_symmetry.space_group_name_H-M   'P 1'
#
loop_
_entity.id
_entity.type
_entity.pdbx_description
1 polymer ?
#
loop_
_entity_poly.entity_id
_entity_poly.type
_entity_poly.pdbx_seq_one_letter_code
_entity_poly.pdbx_strand_id
1 'polypeptide(L)'
;SLIPFLEHNDANRALMGSNMQRQAVPLFQPEKCIVGTGLEGQAAPDSGSAAIAAQGGRITYIDAGKITSLVDGDTVGTELVIYQRSNNNTCMHQKPRVRQGEYVKKGQILADGAATLGGELSLGKNVLVAHMPWEGYNFEDAILISERLVYEDIYTSFHIERYGIVTCMTSQGPERITKEIPHLDAHLL
;
A
#
# COMPACT_ATOMS: atom_id res chain seq x y z
N SER A 1 13.53 14.38 3.84
CA SER A 1 14.49 13.89 4.86
C SER A 1 14.46 12.37 5.05
N LEU A 2 13.91 11.59 4.12
CA LEU A 2 13.89 10.13 4.15
C LEU A 2 14.97 9.51 3.25
N ILE A 3 15.97 10.29 2.86
CA ILE A 3 17.08 9.83 2.01
C ILE A 3 18.25 9.57 2.95
N PRO A 4 18.74 8.32 3.06
CA PRO A 4 19.91 8.01 3.85
C PRO A 4 21.16 8.64 3.23
N PHE A 5 22.10 9.07 4.07
CA PHE A 5 23.38 9.66 3.63
C PHE A 5 23.22 10.84 2.67
N LEU A 6 22.23 11.70 2.92
CA LEU A 6 21.89 12.83 2.04
C LEU A 6 23.10 13.75 1.80
N GLU A 7 23.96 13.90 2.79
CA GLU A 7 25.22 14.65 2.76
C GLU A 7 26.21 14.15 1.70
N HIS A 8 26.09 12.90 1.25
CA HIS A 8 26.92 12.30 0.21
C HIS A 8 26.26 12.31 -1.18
N ASN A 9 25.07 12.88 -1.30
CA ASN A 9 24.32 12.93 -2.55
C ASN A 9 24.33 14.35 -3.15
N ASP A 10 24.49 14.43 -4.47
CA ASP A 10 24.28 15.69 -5.19
C ASP A 10 22.81 16.15 -5.10
N ALA A 11 22.59 17.46 -5.05
CA ALA A 11 21.28 18.06 -4.85
C ALA A 11 20.25 17.63 -5.91
N ASN A 12 20.65 17.51 -7.18
CA ASN A 12 19.73 17.14 -8.26
C ASN A 12 19.28 15.68 -8.13
N ARG A 13 20.20 14.78 -7.76
CA ARG A 13 19.88 13.36 -7.52
C ARG A 13 19.04 13.16 -6.26
N ALA A 14 19.32 13.93 -5.21
CA ALA A 14 18.50 13.93 -4.00
C ALA A 14 17.06 14.41 -4.26
N LEU A 15 16.89 15.41 -5.14
CA LEU A 15 15.57 15.88 -5.58
C LEU A 15 14.82 14.77 -6.33
N MET A 16 15.49 14.08 -7.25
CA MET A 16 14.91 12.93 -7.95
C MET A 16 14.46 11.85 -6.98
N GLY A 17 15.31 11.46 -6.02
CA GLY A 17 14.98 10.46 -5.00
C GLY A 17 13.76 10.87 -4.16
N SER A 18 13.67 12.14 -3.77
CA SER A 18 12.52 12.66 -3.00
C SER A 18 11.21 12.61 -3.79
N ASN A 19 11.27 12.83 -5.12
CA ASN A 19 10.11 12.72 -5.99
C ASN A 19 9.72 11.27 -6.25
N MET A 20 10.70 10.39 -6.44
CA MET A 20 10.48 8.95 -6.66
C MET A 20 9.79 8.30 -5.45
N GLN A 21 10.10 8.71 -4.22
CA GLN A 21 9.41 8.23 -3.02
C GLN A 21 7.90 8.48 -3.06
N ARG A 22 7.45 9.61 -3.63
CA ARG A 22 6.01 9.92 -3.76
C ARG A 22 5.31 9.14 -4.86
N GLN A 23 6.07 8.55 -5.77
CA GLN A 23 5.58 7.72 -6.87
C GLN A 23 5.57 6.23 -6.51
N ALA A 24 6.09 5.86 -5.34
CA ALA A 24 6.14 4.48 -4.89
C ALA A 24 4.73 3.89 -4.80
N VAL A 25 4.56 2.71 -5.37
CA VAL A 25 3.30 1.96 -5.35
C VAL A 25 3.31 1.02 -4.15
N PRO A 26 2.22 0.93 -3.36
CA PRO A 26 2.14 -0.03 -2.26
C PRO A 26 2.30 -1.47 -2.75
N LEU A 27 3.30 -2.16 -2.21
CA LEU A 27 3.55 -3.57 -2.50
C LEU A 27 2.62 -4.47 -1.68
N PHE A 28 2.38 -5.68 -2.16
CA PHE A 28 1.62 -6.69 -1.43
C PHE A 28 2.26 -7.03 -0.08
N GLN A 29 3.60 -7.10 -0.07
CA GLN A 29 4.42 -7.36 1.10
C GLN A 29 5.51 -6.28 1.21
N PRO A 30 5.26 -5.13 1.83
CA PRO A 30 6.32 -4.15 2.05
C PRO A 30 7.34 -4.66 3.08
N GLU A 31 8.54 -4.07 3.07
CA GLU A 31 9.58 -4.34 4.06
C GLU A 31 10.20 -3.02 4.56
N LYS A 32 10.57 -3.00 5.84
CA LYS A 32 11.29 -1.86 6.42
C LYS A 32 12.66 -1.73 5.78
N CYS A 33 13.09 -0.52 5.46
CA CYS A 33 14.44 -0.30 4.95
C CYS A 33 15.49 -0.75 5.98
N ILE A 34 16.54 -1.46 5.53
CA ILE A 34 17.68 -1.83 6.39
C ILE A 34 18.40 -0.58 6.91
N VAL A 35 18.48 0.45 6.08
CA VAL A 35 19.08 1.75 6.43
C VAL A 35 18.03 2.83 6.21
N GLY A 36 17.56 3.42 7.32
CA GLY A 36 16.61 4.54 7.33
C GLY A 36 17.20 5.79 7.97
N THR A 37 16.44 6.88 7.99
CA THR A 37 16.85 8.14 8.64
C THR A 37 16.27 8.30 10.06
N GLY A 38 15.36 7.41 10.45
CA GLY A 38 14.65 7.43 11.73
C GLY A 38 13.33 8.21 11.68
N LEU A 39 13.07 8.95 10.60
CA LEU A 39 11.81 9.68 10.41
C LEU A 39 10.69 8.80 9.88
N GLU A 40 10.97 7.58 9.44
CA GLU A 40 10.00 6.62 8.92
C GLU A 40 8.92 6.29 9.96
N GLY A 41 9.29 6.22 11.24
CA GLY A 41 8.38 5.94 12.35
C GLY A 41 7.47 7.12 12.74
N GLN A 42 7.80 8.34 12.32
CA GLN A 42 6.93 9.50 12.46
C GLN A 42 6.09 9.71 11.19
N ALA A 43 6.69 9.55 10.02
CA ALA A 43 6.04 9.75 8.73
C ALA A 43 4.85 8.79 8.50
N ALA A 44 4.97 7.53 8.95
CA ALA A 44 3.90 6.55 8.81
C ALA A 44 2.61 6.93 9.57
N PRO A 45 2.63 7.14 10.91
CA PRO A 45 1.43 7.55 11.64
C PRO A 45 0.91 8.93 11.22
N ASP A 46 1.80 9.89 10.95
CA ASP A 46 1.40 11.24 10.54
C ASP A 46 0.75 11.27 9.14
N SER A 47 1.02 10.28 8.30
CA SER A 47 0.36 10.15 6.99
C SER A 47 -1.11 9.74 7.09
N GLY A 48 -1.58 9.27 8.25
CA GLY A 48 -2.94 8.78 8.45
C GLY A 48 -3.26 7.45 7.75
N SER A 49 -2.26 6.78 7.15
CA SER A 49 -2.45 5.51 6.45
C SER A 49 -2.62 4.32 7.41
N ALA A 50 -1.96 4.39 8.58
CA ALA A 50 -2.05 3.37 9.63
C ALA A 50 -3.20 3.67 10.60
N ALA A 51 -3.84 2.63 11.15
CA ALA A 51 -4.87 2.80 12.15
C ALA A 51 -4.24 2.94 13.55
N ILE A 52 -4.56 4.01 14.27
CA ILE A 52 -3.95 4.34 15.57
C ILE A 52 -5.00 4.29 16.67
N ALA A 53 -4.62 3.81 17.85
CA ALA A 53 -5.47 3.78 19.03
C ALA A 53 -5.72 5.21 19.58
N ALA A 54 -6.97 5.67 19.50
CA ALA A 54 -7.37 6.97 20.06
C ALA A 54 -7.22 7.05 21.59
N GLN A 55 -7.41 5.92 22.28
CA GLN A 55 -7.32 5.79 23.74
C GLN A 55 -6.64 4.46 24.10
N GLY A 56 -6.05 4.40 25.31
CA GLY A 56 -5.45 3.17 25.80
C GLY A 56 -6.52 2.21 26.33
N GLY A 57 -6.39 0.92 26.03
CA GLY A 57 -7.39 -0.07 26.40
C GLY A 57 -6.97 -1.50 26.07
N ARG A 58 -7.82 -2.47 26.40
CA ARG A 58 -7.58 -3.89 26.09
C ARG A 58 -8.31 -4.29 24.82
N ILE A 59 -7.64 -4.93 23.87
CA ILE A 59 -8.28 -5.44 22.66
C ILE A 59 -9.20 -6.62 23.01
N THR A 60 -10.49 -6.49 22.71
CA THR A 60 -11.50 -7.53 22.99
C THR A 60 -11.81 -8.36 21.76
N TYR A 61 -11.77 -7.76 20.58
CA TYR A 61 -12.12 -8.42 19.33
C TYR A 61 -11.30 -7.88 18.17
N ILE A 62 -10.93 -8.76 17.25
CA ILE A 62 -10.17 -8.44 16.04
C ILE A 62 -10.80 -9.20 14.88
N ASP A 63 -11.07 -8.47 13.80
CA ASP A 63 -11.46 -8.99 12.50
C ASP A 63 -10.66 -8.25 11.42
N ALA A 64 -10.72 -8.73 10.17
CA ALA A 64 -10.08 -8.10 9.03
C ALA A 64 -10.56 -6.65 8.82
N GLY A 65 -11.82 -6.36 9.15
CA GLY A 65 -12.45 -5.05 8.92
C GLY A 65 -12.65 -4.20 10.16
N LYS A 66 -12.41 -4.73 11.36
CA LYS A 66 -12.70 -4.02 12.61
C LYS A 66 -11.85 -4.51 13.76
N ILE A 67 -11.40 -3.57 14.58
CA ILE A 67 -10.76 -3.83 15.87
C ILE A 67 -11.62 -3.20 16.95
N THR A 68 -11.88 -3.94 18.03
CA THR A 68 -12.64 -3.45 19.17
C THR A 68 -11.75 -3.46 20.42
N SER A 69 -11.68 -2.33 21.11
CA SER A 69 -10.97 -2.17 22.37
C SER A 69 -11.94 -1.83 23.51
N LEU A 70 -11.61 -2.28 24.72
CA LEU A 70 -12.28 -1.92 25.96
C LEU A 70 -11.46 -0.83 26.65
N VAL A 71 -12.06 0.34 26.83
CA VAL A 71 -11.45 1.51 27.47
C VAL A 71 -12.36 1.94 28.62
N ASP A 72 -11.86 1.87 29.86
CA ASP A 72 -12.57 2.29 31.08
C ASP A 72 -14.02 1.75 31.23
N GLY A 73 -14.30 0.57 30.66
CA GLY A 73 -15.62 -0.07 30.67
C GLY A 73 -16.45 0.11 29.40
N ASP A 74 -16.07 1.07 28.55
CA ASP A 74 -16.71 1.33 27.26
C ASP A 74 -16.01 0.60 26.11
N THR A 75 -16.82 0.19 25.13
CA THR A 75 -16.36 -0.54 23.96
C THR A 75 -16.16 0.41 22.79
N VAL A 76 -14.91 0.64 22.39
CA VAL A 76 -14.53 1.51 21.27
C VAL A 76 -14.20 0.65 20.05
N GLY A 77 -14.91 0.87 18.95
CA GLY A 77 -14.67 0.21 17.68
C GLY A 77 -13.84 1.08 16.73
N THR A 78 -12.83 0.50 16.10
CA THR A 78 -12.06 1.10 15.01
C THR A 78 -12.30 0.28 13.74
N GLU A 79 -12.87 0.91 12.72
CA GLU A 79 -13.05 0.29 11.40
C GLU A 79 -11.76 0.34 10.60
N LEU A 80 -11.47 -0.73 9.88
CA LEU A 80 -10.29 -0.86 9.05
C LEU A 80 -10.66 -0.80 7.58
N VAL A 81 -9.79 -0.18 6.80
CA VAL A 81 -9.95 -0.10 5.35
C VAL A 81 -9.56 -1.43 4.71
N ILE A 82 -10.49 -2.05 3.99
CA ILE A 82 -10.26 -3.29 3.24
C ILE A 82 -10.41 -3.05 1.74
N TYR A 83 -9.39 -3.40 0.96
CA TYR A 83 -9.37 -3.35 -0.52
C TYR A 83 -10.02 -2.11 -1.13
N GLN A 84 -9.78 -0.94 -0.54
CA GLN A 84 -10.33 0.32 -1.04
C GLN A 84 -9.45 0.86 -2.16
N ARG A 85 -10.09 1.38 -3.21
CA ARG A 85 -9.40 2.03 -4.32
C ARG A 85 -8.90 3.43 -3.91
N SER A 86 -7.65 3.73 -4.22
CA SER A 86 -7.10 5.09 -4.16
C SER A 86 -7.40 5.87 -5.44
N ASN A 87 -7.19 7.20 -5.39
CA ASN A 87 -7.30 8.06 -6.57
C ASN A 87 -6.33 7.66 -7.70
N ASN A 88 -5.20 7.03 -7.36
CA ASN A 88 -4.17 6.58 -8.29
C ASN A 88 -4.33 5.09 -8.64
N ASN A 89 -5.52 4.51 -8.46
CA ASN A 89 -5.83 3.10 -8.74
C ASN A 89 -4.99 2.09 -7.94
N THR A 90 -4.34 2.51 -6.86
CA THR A 90 -3.63 1.59 -5.95
C THR A 90 -4.59 1.04 -4.90
N CYS A 91 -4.25 -0.12 -4.35
CA CYS A 91 -5.00 -0.74 -3.27
C CYS A 91 -4.63 -0.13 -1.90
N MET A 92 -5.63 0.40 -1.20
CA MET A 92 -5.55 0.78 0.21
C MET A 92 -6.13 -0.37 1.04
N HIS A 93 -5.27 -1.00 1.85
CA HIS A 93 -5.67 -2.07 2.74
C HIS A 93 -4.91 -1.96 4.06
N GLN A 94 -5.64 -2.01 5.16
CA GLN A 94 -5.10 -2.04 6.51
C GLN A 94 -5.11 -3.45 7.06
N LYS A 95 -3.98 -3.87 7.63
CA LYS A 95 -3.78 -5.21 8.21
C LYS A 95 -3.63 -5.07 9.74
N PRO A 96 -4.53 -5.66 10.54
CA PRO A 96 -4.39 -5.69 11.99
C PRO A 96 -3.03 -6.24 12.42
N ARG A 97 -2.39 -5.59 13.40
CA ARG A 97 -1.10 -6.03 13.96
C ARG A 97 -1.22 -6.52 15.41
N VAL A 98 -2.17 -5.98 16.15
CA VAL A 98 -2.40 -6.31 17.56
C VAL A 98 -3.02 -7.70 17.72
N ARG A 99 -2.94 -8.27 18.92
CA ARG A 99 -3.57 -9.56 19.26
C ARG A 99 -4.74 -9.37 20.21
N GLN A 100 -5.69 -10.30 20.16
CA GLN A 100 -6.82 -10.31 21.08
C GLN A 100 -6.30 -10.45 22.52
N GLY A 101 -6.81 -9.62 23.42
CA GLY A 101 -6.40 -9.59 24.82
C GLY A 101 -5.20 -8.70 25.14
N GLU A 102 -4.51 -8.14 24.13
CA GLU A 102 -3.38 -7.23 24.30
C GLU A 102 -3.83 -5.87 24.84
N TYR A 103 -3.00 -5.24 25.67
CA TYR A 103 -3.23 -3.87 26.15
C TYR A 103 -2.46 -2.88 25.28
N VAL A 104 -3.19 -1.93 24.69
CA VAL A 104 -2.62 -0.89 23.84
C VAL A 104 -2.63 0.45 24.54
N LYS A 105 -1.63 1.29 24.24
CA LYS A 105 -1.58 2.68 24.72
C LYS A 105 -2.21 3.62 23.70
N LYS A 106 -2.64 4.80 24.17
CA LYS A 106 -3.01 5.90 23.28
C LYS A 106 -1.86 6.22 22.32
N GLY A 107 -2.14 6.33 21.03
CA GLY A 107 -1.15 6.59 19.99
C GLY A 107 -0.43 5.33 19.48
N GLN A 108 -0.72 4.14 20.01
CA GLN A 108 -0.16 2.89 19.50
C GLN A 108 -0.85 2.48 18.19
N ILE A 109 -0.08 1.90 17.27
CA ILE A 109 -0.57 1.45 15.97
C ILE A 109 -1.31 0.11 16.14
N LEU A 110 -2.57 0.10 15.71
CA LEU A 110 -3.47 -1.06 15.75
C LEU A 110 -3.37 -1.90 14.48
N ALA A 111 -3.29 -1.23 13.33
CA ALA A 111 -3.18 -1.85 12.01
C ALA A 111 -2.21 -1.08 11.13
N ASP A 112 -1.35 -1.81 10.42
CA ASP A 112 -0.48 -1.25 9.40
C ASP A 112 -1.31 -0.95 8.14
N GLY A 113 -1.02 0.16 7.46
CA GLY A 113 -1.59 0.50 6.15
C GLY A 113 -0.84 -0.16 4.98
N ALA A 114 -1.20 0.23 3.76
CA ALA A 114 -0.73 -0.42 2.53
C ALA A 114 0.79 -0.32 2.29
N ALA A 115 1.44 0.77 2.72
CA ALA A 115 2.87 1.02 2.53
C ALA A 115 3.59 1.26 3.86
N THR A 116 3.14 0.58 4.91
CA THR A 116 3.75 0.64 6.24
C THR A 116 3.95 -0.76 6.77
N LEU A 117 5.04 -0.98 7.48
CA LEU A 117 5.28 -2.24 8.19
C LEU A 117 5.71 -1.92 9.60
N GLY A 118 5.05 -2.51 10.59
CA GLY A 118 5.43 -2.36 11.97
C GLY A 118 5.43 -0.90 12.46
N GLY A 119 4.58 -0.07 11.89
CA GLY A 119 4.47 1.36 12.20
C GLY A 119 5.50 2.29 11.58
N GLU A 120 6.35 1.79 10.68
CA GLU A 120 7.28 2.60 9.92
C GLU A 120 6.88 2.62 8.44
N LEU A 121 7.27 3.69 7.75
CA LEU A 121 7.07 3.80 6.31
C LEU A 121 7.89 2.72 5.59
N SER A 122 7.26 1.99 4.67
CA SER A 122 7.86 0.86 3.97
C SER A 122 7.36 0.85 2.52
N LEU A 123 8.06 1.61 1.68
CA LEU A 123 7.67 1.86 0.28
C LEU A 123 8.16 0.78 -0.70
N GLY A 124 8.97 -0.17 -0.24
CA GLY A 124 9.65 -1.12 -1.12
C GLY A 124 10.12 -2.39 -0.40
N LYS A 125 11.17 -3.01 -0.94
CA LYS A 125 11.79 -4.25 -0.46
C LYS A 125 13.29 -4.11 -0.41
N ASN A 126 13.93 -4.79 0.54
CA ASN A 126 15.39 -4.90 0.55
C ASN A 126 15.81 -6.04 -0.37
N VAL A 127 16.76 -5.77 -1.27
CA VAL A 127 17.29 -6.77 -2.21
C VAL A 127 18.81 -6.77 -2.20
N LEU A 128 19.39 -7.93 -2.47
CA LEU A 128 20.84 -8.04 -2.67
C LEU A 128 21.21 -7.46 -4.03
N VAL A 129 22.15 -6.52 -4.05
CA VAL A 129 22.60 -5.83 -5.25
C VAL A 129 24.09 -6.12 -5.48
N ALA A 130 24.44 -6.46 -6.72
CA ALA A 130 25.82 -6.53 -7.17
C ALA A 130 26.10 -5.36 -8.12
N HIS A 131 27.12 -4.56 -7.82
CA HIS A 131 27.52 -3.41 -8.63
C HIS A 131 28.68 -3.79 -9.55
N MET A 132 28.37 -4.31 -10.74
CA MET A 132 29.34 -4.68 -11.76
C MET A 132 28.73 -4.67 -13.17
N PRO A 133 29.51 -4.41 -14.23
CA PRO A 133 29.03 -4.54 -15.60
C PRO A 133 28.69 -6.01 -15.92
N TRP A 134 27.58 -6.24 -16.62
CA TRP A 134 27.13 -7.59 -17.00
C TRP A 134 26.70 -7.64 -18.47
N GLU A 135 27.59 -8.13 -19.33
CA GLU A 135 27.32 -8.45 -20.75
C GLU A 135 26.60 -7.36 -21.56
N GLY A 136 26.68 -6.09 -21.13
CA GLY A 136 25.98 -4.97 -21.75
C GLY A 136 24.49 -4.84 -21.39
N TYR A 137 23.92 -5.75 -20.60
CA TYR A 137 22.50 -5.66 -20.18
C TYR A 137 22.24 -4.52 -19.20
N ASN A 138 23.25 -4.07 -18.46
CA ASN A 138 23.19 -2.90 -17.59
C ASN A 138 23.89 -1.67 -18.19
N PHE A 139 23.78 -1.50 -19.50
CA PHE A 139 24.28 -0.32 -20.20
C PHE A 139 23.49 0.93 -19.77
N GLU A 140 24.21 2.05 -19.52
CA GLU A 140 23.67 3.30 -18.99
C GLU A 140 22.84 3.11 -17.70
N ASP A 141 21.54 3.38 -17.76
CA ASP A 141 20.61 3.33 -16.62
C ASP A 141 19.77 2.02 -16.60
N ALA A 142 20.09 1.05 -17.44
CA ALA A 142 19.40 -0.24 -17.47
C ALA A 142 19.72 -1.07 -16.22
N ILE A 143 18.69 -1.70 -15.66
CA ILE A 143 18.80 -2.55 -14.47
C ILE A 143 18.53 -4.00 -14.86
N LEU A 144 19.49 -4.88 -14.61
CA LEU A 144 19.30 -6.32 -14.71
C LEU A 144 18.70 -6.85 -13.42
N ILE A 145 17.60 -7.60 -13.53
CA ILE A 145 16.90 -8.20 -12.39
C ILE A 145 16.96 -9.72 -12.44
N SER A 146 16.97 -10.35 -11.27
CA SER A 146 16.83 -11.80 -11.16
C SER A 146 15.37 -12.20 -11.30
N GLU A 147 15.08 -13.25 -12.05
CA GLU A 147 13.73 -13.84 -12.16
C GLU A 147 13.13 -14.25 -10.81
N ARG A 148 13.99 -14.51 -9.82
CA ARG A 148 13.56 -14.79 -8.43
C ARG A 148 12.64 -13.71 -7.87
N LEU A 149 12.85 -12.44 -8.26
CA LEU A 149 12.02 -11.32 -7.83
C LEU A 149 10.57 -11.44 -8.30
N VAL A 150 10.34 -12.11 -9.43
CA VAL A 150 9.01 -12.38 -9.97
C VAL A 150 8.42 -13.63 -9.31
N TYR A 151 9.17 -14.73 -9.23
CA TYR A 151 8.68 -15.99 -8.66
C TYR A 151 8.34 -15.93 -7.17
N GLU A 152 9.00 -15.05 -6.42
CA GLU A 152 8.75 -14.84 -4.99
C GLU A 152 7.82 -13.65 -4.69
N ASP A 153 7.17 -13.07 -5.71
CA ASP A 153 6.22 -11.95 -5.56
C ASP A 153 6.80 -10.74 -4.79
N ILE A 154 8.09 -10.46 -4.93
CA ILE A 154 8.80 -9.46 -4.12
C ILE A 154 8.30 -8.04 -4.45
N TYR A 155 8.17 -7.72 -5.74
CA TYR A 155 7.70 -6.41 -6.22
C TYR A 155 6.25 -6.42 -6.72
N THR A 156 5.44 -7.38 -6.27
CA THR A 156 4.03 -7.50 -6.68
C THR A 156 3.17 -6.44 -5.99
N SER A 157 2.31 -5.76 -6.76
CA SER A 157 1.35 -4.75 -6.27
C SER A 157 -0.07 -5.02 -6.79
N PHE A 158 -1.07 -4.45 -6.10
CA PHE A 158 -2.47 -4.56 -6.51
C PHE A 158 -3.01 -3.23 -7.02
N HIS A 159 -3.65 -3.29 -8.19
CA HIS A 159 -4.31 -2.16 -8.81
C HIS A 159 -5.81 -2.42 -8.95
N ILE A 160 -6.62 -1.43 -8.58
CA ILE A 160 -8.08 -1.50 -8.61
C ILE A 160 -8.59 -0.45 -9.58
N GLU A 161 -9.16 -0.91 -10.69
CA GLU A 161 -9.77 -0.05 -11.70
C GLU A 161 -11.30 -0.07 -11.58
N ARG A 162 -11.91 1.10 -11.73
CA ARG A 162 -13.38 1.24 -11.70
C ARG A 162 -13.85 1.60 -13.11
N TYR A 163 -14.55 0.65 -13.72
CA TYR A 163 -15.27 0.87 -14.96
C TYR A 163 -16.69 1.32 -14.63
N GLY A 164 -17.08 2.51 -15.10
CA GLY A 164 -18.41 3.04 -14.94
C GLY A 164 -19.08 3.17 -16.30
N ILE A 165 -20.28 2.62 -16.43
CA ILE A 165 -21.16 2.84 -17.58
C ILE A 165 -22.43 3.53 -17.09
N VAL A 166 -22.96 4.44 -17.90
CA VAL A 166 -24.22 5.12 -17.64
C VAL A 166 -25.09 4.92 -18.85
N THR A 167 -26.34 4.50 -18.62
CA THR A 167 -27.36 4.45 -19.67
C THR A 167 -28.10 5.77 -19.72
N CYS A 168 -28.26 6.32 -20.93
CA CYS A 168 -28.98 7.56 -21.14
C CYS A 168 -30.28 7.35 -21.93
N MET A 169 -31.19 8.32 -21.79
CA MET A 169 -32.36 8.43 -22.65
C MET A 169 -31.96 9.16 -23.92
N THR A 170 -31.99 8.46 -25.06
CA THR A 170 -31.76 9.09 -26.36
C THR A 170 -33.08 9.41 -27.05
N SER A 171 -33.04 10.24 -28.09
CA SER A 171 -34.20 10.52 -28.95
C SER A 171 -34.71 9.29 -29.69
N GLN A 172 -33.87 8.26 -29.87
CA GLN A 172 -34.21 7.00 -30.53
C GLN A 172 -34.69 5.92 -29.54
N GLY A 173 -34.72 6.23 -28.24
CA GLY A 173 -35.19 5.34 -27.18
C GLY A 173 -34.24 5.24 -25.98
N PRO A 174 -34.69 4.57 -24.90
CA PRO A 174 -33.85 4.29 -23.74
C PRO A 174 -32.74 3.31 -24.09
N GLU A 175 -31.50 3.62 -23.70
CA GLU A 175 -30.44 2.62 -23.62
C GLU A 175 -30.78 1.57 -22.56
N ARG A 176 -30.48 0.30 -22.82
CA ARG A 176 -30.80 -0.83 -21.95
C ARG A 176 -29.56 -1.67 -21.68
N ILE A 177 -29.31 -1.98 -20.41
CA ILE A 177 -28.29 -2.97 -20.03
C ILE A 177 -28.90 -4.36 -20.21
N THR A 178 -28.41 -5.10 -21.20
CA THR A 178 -28.85 -6.46 -21.52
C THR A 178 -27.66 -7.35 -21.82
N LYS A 179 -27.82 -8.66 -21.62
CA LYS A 179 -26.86 -9.69 -22.03
C LYS A 179 -26.90 -9.96 -23.55
N GLU A 180 -27.98 -9.56 -24.21
CA GLU A 180 -28.18 -9.73 -25.66
C GLU A 180 -27.40 -8.65 -26.43
N ILE A 181 -26.19 -9.00 -26.87
CA ILE A 181 -25.34 -8.11 -27.67
C ILE A 181 -25.61 -8.40 -29.15
N PRO A 182 -26.11 -7.43 -29.95
CA PRO A 182 -26.35 -7.63 -31.37
C PRO A 182 -25.04 -8.00 -32.10
N HIS A 183 -25.11 -8.95 -33.03
CA HIS A 183 -23.98 -9.42 -33.84
C HIS A 183 -22.84 -10.10 -33.06
N LEU A 184 -23.06 -10.52 -31.81
CA LEU A 184 -22.10 -11.33 -31.05
C LEU A 184 -22.51 -12.81 -31.07
N ASP A 185 -21.64 -13.68 -31.58
CA ASP A 185 -21.86 -15.13 -31.56
C ASP A 185 -21.79 -15.68 -30.13
N ALA A 186 -22.79 -16.47 -29.75
CA ALA A 186 -22.98 -16.99 -28.40
C ALA A 186 -21.87 -17.94 -27.91
N HIS A 187 -20.95 -18.36 -28.78
CA HIS A 187 -19.84 -19.26 -28.46
C HIS A 187 -18.58 -18.56 -27.94
N LEU A 188 -18.53 -17.22 -27.91
CA LEU A 188 -17.39 -16.41 -27.46
C LEU A 188 -17.54 -15.80 -26.06
N LEU A 189 -18.62 -16.13 -25.35
CA LEU A 189 -18.92 -15.73 -23.97
C LEU A 189 -18.74 -16.91 -23.01
#